data_AF-A0A944HCV4-F1
#
_entry.id   AF-A0A944HCV4-F1
#
_cell.length_a   1.000
_cell.length_b   1.000
_cell.length_c   1.000
_cell.angle_alpha   90.00
_cell.angle_beta   90.00
_cell.angle_gamma   90.00
#
_symmetry.space_group_name_H-M   'P 1'
#
loop_
_entity.id
_entity.type
_entity.pdbx_description
1 polymer ?
#
loop_
_entity_poly.entity_id
_entity_poly.type
_entity_poly.pdbx_seq_one_letter_code
_entity_poly.pdbx_strand_id
1 'polypeptide(L)'
;MKRSNTQRFLGVCAGFLLFMLAAAAVFAWKTVEPGSLTIAFSGEMPGTGYQDGRMVGYDGEIIQQVSENLGLKIKPALMEW
;
A
#
# COMPACT_ATOMS: atom_id res chain seq x y z
N MET A 1 -1.18 -47.68 -7.01
CA MET A 1 -0.50 -46.89 -5.95
C MET A 1 -1.55 -46.15 -5.13
N LYS A 2 -1.81 -46.56 -3.87
CA LYS A 2 -2.77 -45.88 -2.97
C LYS A 2 -2.04 -44.74 -2.23
N ARG A 3 -2.41 -43.48 -2.48
CA ARG A 3 -1.86 -42.31 -1.75
C ARG A 3 -2.33 -42.32 -0.30
N SER A 4 -1.43 -42.08 0.66
CA SER A 4 -1.73 -42.15 2.10
C SER A 4 -2.53 -40.93 2.57
N ASN A 5 -3.31 -41.08 3.66
CA ASN A 5 -4.16 -40.00 4.20
C ASN A 5 -3.36 -38.75 4.62
N THR A 6 -2.07 -38.88 4.92
CA THR A 6 -1.17 -37.75 5.22
C THR A 6 -0.96 -36.83 4.01
N GLN A 7 -0.90 -37.40 2.79
CA GLN A 7 -0.81 -36.60 1.56
C GLN A 7 -2.12 -35.85 1.25
N ARG A 8 -3.25 -36.33 1.76
CA ARG A 8 -4.55 -35.67 1.60
C ARG A 8 -4.68 -34.46 2.53
N PHE A 9 -4.24 -34.58 3.79
CA PHE A 9 -4.27 -33.46 4.74
C PHE A 9 -3.33 -32.31 4.34
N LEU A 10 -2.13 -32.62 3.85
CA LEU A 10 -1.19 -31.58 3.37
C LEU A 10 -1.76 -30.78 2.19
N GLY A 11 -2.46 -31.45 1.27
CA GLY A 11 -3.08 -30.80 0.11
C GLY A 11 -4.23 -29.87 0.46
N VAL A 12 -5.01 -30.19 1.50
CA VAL A 12 -6.13 -29.36 1.96
C VAL A 12 -5.63 -28.09 2.66
N CYS A 13 -4.62 -28.18 3.51
CA CYS A 13 -4.03 -26.98 4.15
C CYS A 13 -3.36 -26.05 3.14
N ALA A 14 -2.64 -26.59 2.16
CA ALA A 14 -2.02 -25.80 1.10
C ALA A 14 -3.06 -25.11 0.20
N GLY A 15 -4.15 -25.81 -0.15
CA GLY A 15 -5.25 -25.23 -0.93
C GLY A 15 -5.99 -24.11 -0.20
N PHE A 16 -6.19 -24.27 1.12
CA PHE A 16 -6.84 -23.25 1.94
C PHE A 16 -6.00 -21.98 2.11
N LEU A 17 -4.67 -22.12 2.25
CA LEU A 17 -3.75 -20.98 2.31
C LEU A 17 -3.72 -20.19 1.00
N LEU A 18 -3.70 -20.88 -0.15
CA LEU A 18 -3.76 -20.22 -1.47
C LEU A 18 -5.09 -19.48 -1.68
N PHE A 19 -6.20 -20.05 -1.21
CA PHE A 19 -7.51 -19.42 -1.32
C PHE A 19 -7.61 -18.14 -0.46
N MET A 20 -7.03 -18.14 0.75
CA MET A 20 -6.98 -16.94 1.59
C MET A 20 -6.09 -15.83 1.01
N LEU A 21 -4.96 -16.17 0.39
CA LEU A 21 -4.11 -15.17 -0.28
C LEU A 21 -4.83 -14.50 -1.46
N ALA A 22 -5.60 -15.27 -2.23
CA ALA A 22 -6.33 -14.76 -3.39
C ALA A 22 -7.48 -13.81 -2.99
N ALA A 23 -8.13 -14.03 -1.84
CA ALA A 23 -9.24 -13.20 -1.35
C ALA A 23 -8.80 -11.80 -0.88
N ALA A 24 -7.54 -11.61 -0.48
CA ALA A 24 -7.04 -10.33 0.03
C ALA A 24 -6.89 -9.24 -1.05
N ALA A 25 -6.86 -9.62 -2.34
CA ALA A 25 -6.56 -8.70 -3.45
C ALA A 25 -7.77 -7.87 -3.95
N VAL A 26 -8.96 -8.04 -3.37
CA VAL A 26 -10.22 -7.53 -3.97
C VAL A 26 -10.52 -6.06 -3.64
N PHE A 27 -9.78 -5.41 -2.72
CA PHE A 27 -10.06 -4.03 -2.27
C PHE A 27 -8.82 -3.11 -2.27
N ALA A 28 -7.99 -3.17 -3.31
CA ALA A 28 -6.88 -2.24 -3.45
C ALA A 28 -7.36 -0.85 -3.93
N TRP A 29 -6.79 0.22 -3.37
CA TRP A 29 -7.04 1.58 -3.82
C TRP A 29 -6.55 1.79 -5.26
N LYS A 30 -7.41 2.34 -6.12
CA LYS A 30 -6.98 2.79 -7.45
C LYS A 30 -6.11 4.03 -7.29
N THR A 31 -4.86 3.89 -7.69
CA THR A 31 -3.78 4.89 -7.56
C THR A 31 -3.06 5.02 -8.89
N VAL A 32 -2.28 6.10 -9.09
CA VAL A 32 -1.43 6.25 -10.30
C VAL A 32 -0.42 5.10 -10.37
N GLU A 33 0.20 4.78 -9.23
CA GLU A 33 1.04 3.60 -9.06
C GLU A 33 0.47 2.74 -7.93
N PRO A 34 0.19 1.44 -8.18
CA PRO A 34 -0.41 0.56 -7.18
C PRO A 34 0.31 0.59 -5.83
N GLY A 35 -0.45 0.79 -4.75
CA GLY A 35 0.06 0.80 -3.38
C GLY A 35 0.80 2.09 -2.98
N SER A 36 0.80 3.11 -3.84
CA SER A 36 1.44 4.40 -3.55
C SER A 36 0.49 5.58 -3.77
N LEU A 37 0.57 6.57 -2.89
CA LEU A 37 -0.08 7.85 -3.01
C LEU A 37 0.94 8.87 -3.57
N THR A 38 0.82 9.18 -4.86
CA THR A 38 1.67 10.17 -5.53
C THR A 38 1.22 11.58 -5.18
N ILE A 39 2.09 12.38 -4.57
CA ILE A 39 1.79 13.74 -4.11
C ILE A 39 2.53 14.77 -4.96
N ALA A 40 1.76 15.48 -5.77
CA ALA A 40 2.20 16.64 -6.52
C ALA A 40 2.30 17.86 -5.59
N PHE A 41 3.47 18.48 -5.47
CA PHE A 41 3.66 19.70 -4.66
C PHE A 41 4.88 20.48 -5.16
N SER A 42 4.96 21.77 -4.85
CA SER A 42 6.09 22.63 -5.23
C SER A 42 7.18 22.77 -4.18
N GLY A 43 6.91 22.41 -2.92
CA GLY A 43 7.86 22.53 -1.81
C GLY A 43 8.12 23.96 -1.32
N GLU A 44 7.78 24.98 -2.11
CA GLU A 44 7.94 26.40 -1.77
C GLU A 44 6.85 26.93 -0.82
N MET A 45 5.72 26.23 -0.70
CA MET A 45 4.64 26.64 0.20
C MET A 45 4.88 26.07 1.61
N PRO A 46 4.85 26.89 2.68
CA PRO A 46 5.12 26.42 4.03
C PRO A 46 4.09 25.39 4.54
N GLY A 47 2.94 25.28 3.86
CA GLY A 47 1.90 24.30 4.16
C GLY A 47 2.21 22.87 3.70
N THR A 48 3.14 22.66 2.77
CA THR A 48 3.42 21.32 2.22
C THR A 48 4.89 21.16 1.83
N GLY A 49 5.59 20.23 2.47
CA GLY A 49 6.98 19.88 2.18
C GLY A 49 7.24 18.39 2.28
N TYR A 50 8.45 17.97 1.92
CA TYR A 50 8.90 16.58 2.09
C TYR A 50 10.29 16.55 2.73
N GLN A 51 10.39 15.96 3.91
CA GLN A 51 11.63 15.89 4.71
C GLN A 51 11.73 14.53 5.38
N ASP A 52 12.93 13.94 5.40
CA ASP A 52 13.21 12.65 6.06
C ASP A 52 12.24 11.52 5.68
N GLY A 53 11.79 11.52 4.43
CA GLY A 53 10.89 10.50 3.91
C GLY A 53 9.40 10.72 4.24
N ARG A 54 9.02 11.85 4.83
CA ARG A 54 7.65 12.17 5.27
C ARG A 54 7.15 13.48 4.68
N MET A 55 5.84 13.56 4.46
CA MET A 55 5.19 14.84 4.18
C MET A 55 5.16 15.68 5.48
N VAL A 56 5.48 16.97 5.36
CA VAL A 56 5.57 17.92 6.47
C VAL A 56 4.85 19.23 6.15
N GLY A 57 4.58 20.05 7.17
CA GLY A 57 3.72 21.24 7.05
C GLY A 57 2.26 20.90 7.28
N TYR A 58 1.40 21.92 7.39
CA TYR A 58 0.00 21.74 7.77
C TYR A 58 -0.76 20.74 6.85
N ASP A 59 -0.68 20.95 5.53
CA ASP A 59 -1.30 20.04 4.56
C ASP A 59 -0.52 18.73 4.46
N GLY A 60 0.82 18.80 4.57
CA GLY A 60 1.68 17.63 4.51
C GLY A 60 1.41 16.61 5.62
N GLU A 61 1.19 17.06 6.85
CA GLU A 61 0.85 16.19 7.99
C GLU A 61 -0.51 15.51 7.81
N ILE A 62 -1.50 16.24 7.28
CA ILE A 62 -2.81 15.68 6.95
C ILE A 62 -2.65 14.59 5.87
N ILE A 63 -1.90 14.87 4.81
CA ILE A 63 -1.62 13.91 3.73
C ILE A 63 -0.88 12.68 4.26
N GLN A 64 0.12 12.89 5.13
CA GLN A 64 0.88 11.82 5.76
C GLN A 64 -0.05 10.89 6.54
N GLN A 65 -0.92 11.45 7.39
CA GLN A 65 -1.89 10.67 8.16
C GLN A 65 -2.88 9.92 7.28
N VAL A 66 -3.35 10.54 6.20
CA VAL A 66 -4.21 9.86 5.20
C VAL A 66 -3.47 8.68 4.58
N SER A 67 -2.21 8.83 4.17
CA SER A 67 -1.44 7.73 3.56
C SER A 67 -1.26 6.54 4.50
N GLU A 68 -0.99 6.81 5.79
CA GLU A 68 -0.82 5.79 6.82
C GLU A 68 -2.13 5.04 7.07
N ASN A 69 -3.25 5.76 7.17
CA ASN A 69 -4.58 5.16 7.36
C ASN A 69 -5.03 4.31 6.15
N LEU A 70 -4.62 4.70 4.94
CA LEU A 70 -4.93 3.95 3.72
C LEU A 70 -3.96 2.80 3.44
N GLY A 71 -2.87 2.69 4.21
CA GLY A 71 -1.81 1.71 3.99
C GLY A 71 -1.04 1.94 2.67
N LEU A 72 -0.95 3.20 2.22
CA LEU A 72 -0.29 3.59 0.97
C LEU A 72 1.07 4.23 1.24
N LYS A 73 2.05 3.93 0.39
CA LYS A 73 3.37 4.59 0.44
C LYS A 73 3.29 5.99 -0.17
N ILE A 74 3.85 6.99 0.50
CA ILE A 74 3.98 8.31 -0.10
C ILE A 74 5.03 8.27 -1.22
N LYS A 75 4.68 8.84 -2.38
CA LYS A 75 5.61 9.10 -3.48
C LYS A 75 5.59 10.59 -3.82
N PRO A 76 6.58 11.39 -3.37
CA PRO A 76 6.63 12.80 -3.71
C PRO A 76 6.87 12.99 -5.21
N ALA A 77 6.17 13.94 -5.81
CA ALA A 77 6.36 14.39 -7.18
C ALA A 77 6.52 15.91 -7.14
N LEU A 78 7.76 16.34 -6.90
CA LEU A 78 8.11 17.77 -6.90
C LEU A 78 7.89 18.36 -8.30
N MET A 79 7.19 19.47 -8.37
CA MET A 79 6.88 20.16 -9.62
C MET A 79 6.93 21.68 -9.47
N GLU A 80 7.36 22.34 -10.53
CA GLU A 80 7.24 23.79 -10.67
C GLU A 80 5.78 24.18 -10.99
N TRP A 81 5.36 25.35 -10.52
CA TRP A 81 4.06 25.95 -10.84
C TRP A 81 4.12 26.84 -12.08
#